data_AF-A0A8T2IRC4-F1
#
_entry.id   AF-A0A8T2IRC4-F1
#
_cell.length_a   1.000
_cell.length_b   1.000
_cell.length_c   1.000
_cell.angle_alpha   90.00
_cell.angle_beta   90.00
_cell.angle_gamma   90.00
#
_symmetry.space_group_name_H-M   'P 1'
#
loop_
_entity.id
_entity.type
_entity.pdbx_description
1 polymer ?
#
loop_
_entity_poly.entity_id
_entity_poly.type
_entity_poly.pdbx_seq_one_letter_code
_entity_poly.pdbx_strand_id
1 'polypeptide(L)'
;MNILPKKSWHVRNKDNVARVRKDEAQAAEEERLRRKRVDLAEQEAHTDFLRKKARISIPDPDGDGSSLVPVSRESTHINFFQEVEEGKGTNRGNKEYEEEKRKEKERQEKAMGILTYLGQSASEAQTSRPWYQEAPHCNSNEVDGTIKDEKWKIKLDPLNDMEKYLQKKTGEKRKFKEAKLQKPRDYGSQKQSRPDKPSIEQLRQQRLKREAAERARSEALLSGKKATTAADLEMDDRKRCYNSQFNPQLARKPKV
;
A
#
# COMPACT_ATOMS: atom_id res chain seq x y z
N MET A 1 18.28 32.13 28.63
CA MET A 1 19.53 31.60 28.00
C MET A 1 19.39 30.09 27.79
N ASN A 2 19.79 29.55 26.64
CA ASN A 2 19.81 28.10 26.41
C ASN A 2 21.15 27.51 26.89
N ILE A 3 21.10 26.67 27.92
CA ILE A 3 22.28 26.01 28.52
C ILE A 3 22.48 24.58 28.00
N LEU A 4 21.53 24.05 27.22
CA LEU A 4 21.54 22.67 26.77
C LEU A 4 22.76 22.35 25.90
N PRO A 5 23.17 23.19 24.92
CA PRO A 5 24.31 22.88 24.05
C PRO A 5 25.64 22.75 24.81
N LYS A 6 25.71 23.33 26.01
CA LYS A 6 26.88 23.27 26.91
C LYS A 6 26.92 21.97 27.74
N LYS A 7 25.95 21.07 27.57
CA LYS A 7 25.89 19.79 28.28
C LYS A 7 26.41 18.66 27.39
N SER A 8 27.31 17.85 27.93
CA SER A 8 27.95 16.73 27.23
C SER A 8 26.96 15.63 26.80
N TRP A 9 25.79 15.53 27.42
CA TRP A 9 24.74 14.58 27.09
C TRP A 9 23.75 15.07 26.02
N HIS A 10 23.87 16.32 25.55
CA HIS A 10 22.94 16.86 24.56
C HIS A 10 23.01 16.06 23.24
N VAL A 11 21.92 15.41 22.85
CA VAL A 11 21.84 14.53 21.66
C VAL A 11 22.29 15.22 20.36
N ARG A 12 21.83 16.46 20.11
CA ARG A 12 22.21 17.26 18.93
C ARG A 12 23.62 17.87 18.97
N ASN A 13 24.43 17.66 20.01
CA ASN A 13 25.82 18.10 19.97
C ASN A 13 26.56 17.33 18.87
N LYS A 14 27.36 18.04 18.08
CA LYS A 14 28.05 17.48 16.90
C LYS A 14 28.84 16.21 17.27
N ASP A 15 29.53 16.23 18.41
CA ASP A 15 30.34 15.11 18.89
C ASP A 15 29.48 13.88 19.26
N ASN A 16 28.28 14.11 19.77
CA ASN A 16 27.36 13.03 20.14
C ASN A 16 26.74 12.41 18.89
N VAL A 17 26.34 13.24 17.93
CA VAL A 17 25.85 12.75 16.64
C VAL A 17 26.95 12.02 15.88
N ALA A 18 28.21 12.48 15.95
CA ALA A 18 29.34 11.78 15.33
C ALA A 18 29.61 10.40 15.96
N ARG A 19 29.50 10.28 17.29
CA ARG A 19 29.58 8.98 17.98
C ARG A 19 28.47 8.03 17.56
N VAL A 20 27.22 8.49 17.56
CA VAL A 20 26.08 7.69 17.09
C VAL A 20 26.29 7.22 15.64
N ARG A 21 26.73 8.09 14.74
CA ARG A 21 27.03 7.71 13.36
C ARG A 21 28.15 6.68 13.25
N LYS A 22 29.17 6.77 14.11
CA LYS A 22 30.26 5.79 14.13
C LYS A 22 29.74 4.43 14.59
N ASP A 23 28.94 4.40 15.64
CA ASP A 23 28.37 3.17 16.18
C ASP A 23 27.39 2.54 15.17
N GLU A 24 26.54 3.34 14.52
CA GLU A 24 25.65 2.92 13.44
C GLU A 24 26.43 2.37 12.24
N ALA A 25 27.52 3.04 11.83
CA ALA A 25 28.37 2.57 10.75
C ALA A 25 29.08 1.25 11.11
N GLN A 26 29.55 1.10 12.35
CA GLN A 26 30.15 -0.14 12.83
C GLN A 26 29.14 -1.28 12.83
N ALA A 27 27.93 -1.05 13.35
CA ALA A 27 26.85 -2.03 13.32
C ALA A 27 26.48 -2.44 11.88
N ALA A 28 26.44 -1.49 10.95
CA ALA A 28 26.19 -1.77 9.54
C ALA A 28 27.31 -2.62 8.91
N GLU A 29 28.58 -2.31 9.17
CA GLU A 29 29.70 -3.11 8.64
C GLU A 29 29.74 -4.53 9.23
N GLU A 30 29.48 -4.69 10.53
CA GLU A 30 29.36 -6.01 11.16
C GLU A 30 28.23 -6.86 10.53
N GLU A 31 27.08 -6.24 10.26
CA GLU A 31 25.98 -6.91 9.57
C GLU A 31 26.37 -7.33 8.14
N ARG A 32 27.09 -6.47 7.40
CA ARG A 32 27.59 -6.80 6.06
C ARG A 32 28.57 -7.96 6.09
N LEU A 33 29.49 -7.98 7.06
CA LEU A 33 30.42 -9.10 7.24
C LEU A 33 29.68 -10.40 7.57
N ARG A 34 28.67 -10.34 8.45
CA ARG A 34 27.83 -11.50 8.77
C ARG A 34 27.09 -12.02 7.54
N ARG A 35 26.50 -11.13 6.74
CA ARG A 35 25.81 -11.48 5.49
C ARG A 35 26.77 -12.15 4.50
N LYS A 36 27.94 -11.56 4.26
CA LYS A 36 28.98 -12.15 3.41
C LYS A 36 29.36 -13.57 3.85
N ARG A 37 29.46 -13.80 5.17
CA ARG A 37 29.77 -15.15 5.70
C ARG A 37 28.64 -16.14 5.44
N VAL A 38 27.39 -15.71 5.58
CA VAL A 38 26.22 -16.53 5.26
C VAL A 38 26.21 -16.85 3.76
N ASP A 39 26.40 -15.85 2.90
CA ASP A 39 26.41 -16.02 1.44
C ASP A 39 27.51 -17.00 1.01
N LEU A 40 28.71 -16.89 1.60
CA LEU A 40 29.83 -17.81 1.34
C LEU A 40 29.48 -19.24 1.78
N ALA A 41 28.94 -19.40 3.00
CA ALA A 41 28.51 -20.71 3.49
C ALA A 41 27.40 -21.32 2.63
N GLU A 42 26.49 -20.51 2.09
CA GLU A 42 25.45 -20.95 1.16
C GLU A 42 26.05 -21.40 -0.18
N GLN A 43 27.00 -20.65 -0.72
CA GLN A 43 27.75 -21.03 -1.94
C GLN A 43 28.48 -22.36 -1.73
N GLU A 44 29.22 -22.51 -0.64
CA GLU A 44 29.93 -23.75 -0.30
C GLU A 44 28.96 -24.92 -0.15
N ALA A 45 27.87 -24.75 0.62
CA ALA A 45 26.86 -25.79 0.80
C ALA A 45 26.21 -26.20 -0.54
N HIS A 46 25.94 -25.23 -1.42
CA HIS A 46 25.39 -25.49 -2.75
C HIS A 46 26.37 -26.28 -3.62
N THR A 47 27.63 -25.87 -3.67
CA THR A 47 28.66 -26.56 -4.45
C THR A 47 28.92 -27.98 -3.92
N ASP A 48 28.95 -28.17 -2.61
CA ASP A 48 29.09 -29.49 -2.00
C ASP A 48 27.89 -30.40 -2.28
N PHE A 49 26.67 -29.85 -2.26
CA PHE A 49 25.47 -30.58 -2.66
C PHE A 49 25.57 -31.04 -4.13
N LEU A 50 25.98 -30.15 -5.04
CA LEU A 50 26.18 -30.50 -6.44
C LEU A 50 27.29 -31.54 -6.63
N ARG A 51 28.41 -31.42 -5.90
CA ARG A 51 29.50 -32.42 -5.91
C ARG A 51 29.03 -33.78 -5.44
N LYS A 52 28.29 -33.84 -4.33
CA LYS A 52 27.70 -35.09 -3.81
C LYS A 52 26.71 -35.69 -4.81
N LYS A 53 25.85 -34.87 -5.41
CA LYS A 53 24.91 -35.31 -6.44
C LYS A 53 25.63 -35.85 -7.67
N ALA A 54 26.70 -35.20 -8.12
CA ALA A 54 27.51 -35.65 -9.25
C ALA A 54 28.15 -37.03 -8.99
N ARG A 55 28.71 -37.23 -7.78
CA ARG A 55 29.23 -38.53 -7.33
C ARG A 55 28.17 -39.62 -7.28
N ILE A 56 26.94 -39.29 -6.90
CA ILE A 56 25.83 -40.26 -6.90
C ILE A 56 25.38 -40.58 -8.34
N SER A 57 25.40 -39.60 -9.24
CA SER A 57 24.99 -39.79 -10.64
C SER A 57 26.02 -40.49 -11.51
N ILE A 58 27.31 -40.41 -11.14
CA ILE A 58 28.41 -41.12 -11.82
C ILE A 58 28.84 -42.25 -10.87
N PRO A 59 28.24 -43.45 -10.94
CA PRO A 59 28.72 -44.58 -10.17
C PRO A 59 30.16 -44.93 -10.61
N ASP A 60 31.04 -45.20 -9.66
CA ASP A 60 32.44 -45.56 -9.92
C ASP A 60 32.53 -46.81 -10.84
N PRO A 61 33.28 -46.76 -11.96
CA PRO A 61 33.73 -47.95 -12.65
C PRO A 61 35.01 -48.45 -11.96
N ASP A 62 34.88 -49.29 -10.94
CA ASP A 62 36.05 -49.96 -10.37
C ASP A 62 36.59 -51.01 -11.36
N GLY A 63 37.80 -50.79 -11.89
CA GLY A 63 38.58 -51.84 -12.55
C GLY A 63 39.42 -51.37 -13.74
N ASP A 64 40.75 -51.39 -13.55
CA ASP A 64 41.83 -51.55 -14.54
C ASP A 64 41.46 -51.46 -16.04
N GLY A 65 42.00 -50.46 -16.75
CA GLY A 65 41.76 -50.37 -18.20
C GLY A 65 42.25 -49.09 -18.86
N SER A 66 43.56 -48.99 -19.05
CA SER A 66 44.24 -48.37 -20.20
C SER A 66 43.35 -47.77 -21.31
N SER A 67 43.30 -46.43 -21.38
CA SER A 67 43.40 -45.71 -22.66
C SER A 67 43.76 -44.25 -22.41
N LEU A 68 44.99 -44.06 -21.91
CA LEU A 68 45.67 -42.78 -22.02
C LEU A 68 46.02 -42.61 -23.50
N VAL A 69 45.27 -41.77 -24.22
CA VAL A 69 45.77 -41.18 -25.46
C VAL A 69 46.94 -40.26 -25.06
N PRO A 70 48.19 -40.50 -25.49
CA PRO A 70 49.30 -39.65 -25.13
C PRO A 70 49.26 -38.39 -25.97
N VAL A 71 48.55 -37.35 -25.50
CA VAL A 71 48.71 -36.01 -26.06
C VAL A 71 49.96 -35.39 -25.43
N SER A 72 50.99 -35.29 -26.25
CA SER A 72 52.27 -34.58 -26.13
C SER A 72 52.47 -33.69 -24.90
N ARG A 73 53.61 -33.87 -24.21
CA ARG A 73 54.07 -33.16 -23.00
C ARG A 73 54.50 -31.69 -23.23
N GLU A 74 53.91 -31.01 -24.19
CA GLU A 74 54.07 -29.57 -24.42
C GLU A 74 52.73 -28.82 -24.41
N SER A 75 51.66 -29.42 -23.89
CA SER A 75 50.45 -28.66 -23.59
C SER A 75 50.50 -28.17 -22.15
N THR A 76 51.04 -26.97 -21.96
CA THR A 76 50.66 -26.15 -20.81
C THR A 76 49.13 -26.16 -20.73
N HIS A 77 48.55 -26.47 -19.56
CA HIS A 77 47.11 -26.39 -19.34
C HIS A 77 46.56 -25.13 -20.00
N ILE A 78 45.71 -25.30 -21.01
CA ILE A 78 45.09 -24.17 -21.71
C ILE A 78 44.05 -23.61 -20.76
N ASN A 79 44.47 -22.65 -19.94
CA ASN A 79 43.57 -21.92 -19.06
C ASN A 79 42.80 -20.91 -19.91
N PHE A 80 41.63 -21.33 -20.40
CA PHE A 80 40.72 -20.46 -21.17
C PHE A 80 40.36 -19.14 -20.43
N PHE A 81 40.55 -19.09 -19.12
CA PHE A 81 40.26 -17.92 -18.26
C PHE A 81 41.50 -17.14 -17.81
N GLN A 82 42.72 -17.62 -18.11
CA GLN A 82 43.94 -16.93 -17.69
C GLN A 82 44.08 -15.55 -18.32
N GLU A 83 43.65 -15.36 -19.57
CA GLU A 83 43.61 -14.04 -20.20
C GLU A 83 42.61 -13.08 -19.52
N VAL A 84 41.54 -13.61 -18.93
CA VAL A 84 40.52 -12.81 -18.22
C VAL A 84 41.00 -12.42 -16.83
N GLU A 85 41.60 -13.35 -16.08
CA GLU A 85 42.23 -13.07 -14.78
C GLU A 85 43.45 -12.13 -14.89
N GLU A 86 44.25 -12.27 -15.95
CA GLU A 86 45.35 -11.35 -16.26
C GLU A 86 44.86 -9.99 -16.83
N GLY A 87 43.55 -9.81 -17.03
CA GLY A 87 42.95 -8.55 -17.50
C GLY A 87 43.26 -8.20 -18.97
N LYS A 88 43.83 -9.15 -19.74
CA LYS A 88 44.24 -9.00 -21.15
C LYS A 88 43.14 -9.41 -22.14
N GLY A 89 42.15 -10.20 -21.70
CA GLY A 89 40.94 -10.49 -22.47
C GLY A 89 40.02 -9.27 -22.45
N THR A 90 40.03 -8.51 -23.55
CA THR A 90 39.09 -7.44 -23.91
C THR A 90 38.23 -6.92 -22.75
N ASN A 91 38.85 -6.25 -21.77
CA ASN A 91 38.13 -5.49 -20.73
C ASN A 91 37.58 -4.18 -21.31
N ARG A 92 37.11 -4.23 -22.57
CA ARG A 92 36.14 -3.30 -23.11
C ARG A 92 34.81 -3.99 -22.87
N GLY A 93 34.26 -3.80 -21.67
CA GLY A 93 32.85 -4.09 -21.43
C GLY A 93 32.03 -3.51 -22.58
N ASN A 94 30.96 -4.19 -22.95
CA ASN A 94 30.12 -3.73 -24.06
C ASN A 94 29.75 -2.26 -23.80
N LYS A 95 30.32 -1.33 -24.58
CA LYS A 95 30.16 0.11 -24.34
C LYS A 95 28.68 0.49 -24.35
N GLU A 96 27.91 -0.20 -25.19
CA GLU A 96 26.47 -0.07 -25.30
C GLU A 96 25.76 -0.42 -23.98
N TYR A 97 26.24 -1.42 -23.24
CA TYR A 97 25.66 -1.85 -21.96
C TYR A 97 25.98 -0.86 -20.83
N GLU A 98 27.17 -0.28 -20.82
CA GLU A 98 27.53 0.76 -19.85
C GLU A 98 26.74 2.04 -20.10
N GLU A 99 26.57 2.42 -21.37
CA GLU A 99 25.73 3.54 -21.78
C GLU A 99 24.25 3.28 -21.49
N GLU A 100 23.75 2.06 -21.68
CA GLU A 100 22.39 1.67 -21.33
C GLU A 100 22.16 1.77 -19.82
N LYS A 101 23.08 1.25 -19.00
CA LYS A 101 23.03 1.43 -17.54
C LYS A 101 23.09 2.88 -17.12
N ARG A 102 23.89 3.71 -17.80
CA ARG A 102 23.97 5.14 -17.54
C ARG A 102 22.65 5.84 -17.87
N LYS A 103 22.06 5.55 -19.04
CA LYS A 103 20.74 6.05 -19.44
C LYS A 103 19.64 5.60 -18.49
N GLU A 104 19.70 4.37 -18.01
CA GLU A 104 18.73 3.84 -17.04
C GLU A 104 18.85 4.55 -15.68
N LYS A 105 20.09 4.80 -15.21
CA LYS A 105 20.32 5.64 -14.03
C LYS A 105 19.81 7.06 -14.24
N GLU A 106 20.08 7.69 -15.38
CA GLU A 106 19.59 9.03 -15.70
C GLU A 106 18.06 9.06 -15.78
N ARG A 107 17.41 8.01 -16.31
CA ARG A 107 15.93 7.87 -16.28
C ARG A 107 15.42 7.77 -14.85
N GLN A 108 16.07 6.96 -14.00
CA GLN A 108 15.70 6.83 -12.59
C GLN A 108 15.90 8.14 -11.84
N GLU A 109 17.03 8.82 -12.02
CA GLU A 109 17.30 10.13 -11.41
C GLU A 109 16.33 11.20 -11.92
N LYS A 110 15.95 11.16 -13.21
CA LYS A 110 14.93 12.04 -13.79
C LYS A 110 13.54 11.73 -13.24
N ALA A 111 13.19 10.46 -13.08
CA ALA A 111 11.93 10.04 -12.47
C ALA A 111 11.84 10.40 -10.98
N MET A 112 12.97 10.31 -10.27
CA MET A 112 13.12 10.72 -8.87
C MET A 112 13.24 12.24 -8.69
N GLY A 113 13.30 13.01 -9.78
CA GLY A 113 13.39 14.48 -9.74
C GLY A 113 14.78 15.02 -9.37
N ILE A 114 15.80 14.17 -9.30
CA ILE A 114 17.19 14.54 -8.94
C ILE A 114 17.89 15.18 -10.15
N LEU A 115 17.71 14.58 -11.33
CA LEU A 115 18.24 15.07 -12.61
C LEU A 115 17.14 15.81 -13.40
N THR A 116 16.47 16.76 -12.75
CA THR A 116 15.50 17.65 -13.41
C THR A 116 16.12 19.02 -13.60
N TYR A 117 16.36 19.40 -14.86
CA TYR A 117 16.90 20.71 -15.19
C TYR A 117 15.84 21.80 -14.98
N LEU A 118 16.27 22.94 -14.43
CA LEU A 118 15.46 24.14 -14.25
C LEU A 118 14.85 24.57 -15.59
N GLY A 119 13.52 24.65 -15.67
CA GLY A 119 12.78 24.99 -16.90
C GLY A 119 12.09 23.81 -17.59
N GLN A 120 12.33 22.56 -17.18
CA GLN A 120 11.62 21.38 -17.72
C GLN A 120 10.36 20.99 -16.94
N SER A 121 9.86 21.85 -16.05
CA SER A 121 8.76 21.52 -15.15
C SER A 121 7.38 21.78 -15.77
N ALA A 122 6.53 20.75 -15.71
CA ALA A 122 5.05 20.70 -15.79
C ALA A 122 4.30 21.32 -16.98
N SER A 123 4.72 22.44 -17.56
CA SER A 123 4.00 23.11 -18.66
C SER A 123 4.58 22.85 -20.05
N GLU A 124 5.90 22.67 -20.17
CA GLU A 124 6.57 22.44 -21.47
C GLU A 124 6.94 20.97 -21.72
N ALA A 125 7.25 20.20 -20.67
CA ALA A 125 7.61 18.78 -20.81
C ALA A 125 6.40 17.83 -20.73
N GLN A 126 5.28 18.31 -20.20
CA GLN A 126 4.05 17.53 -20.10
C GLN A 126 3.37 17.58 -21.47
N THR A 127 3.23 16.42 -22.12
CA THR A 127 2.56 16.28 -23.42
C THR A 127 1.07 16.67 -23.38
N SER A 128 0.52 16.89 -22.19
CA SER A 128 -0.84 17.39 -21.95
C SER A 128 -0.77 18.79 -21.35
N ARG A 129 -1.62 19.69 -21.83
CA ARG A 129 -1.79 21.00 -21.21
C ARG A 129 -2.31 20.83 -19.77
N PRO A 130 -1.83 21.63 -18.81
CA PRO A 130 -2.35 21.58 -17.46
C PRO A 130 -3.80 22.10 -17.42
N TRP A 131 -4.61 21.55 -16.52
CA TRP A 131 -6.06 21.77 -16.43
C TRP A 131 -6.49 23.25 -16.33
N TYR A 132 -5.63 24.13 -15.81
CA TYR A 132 -5.90 25.57 -15.70
C TYR A 132 -5.67 26.34 -17.01
N GLN A 133 -5.03 25.70 -17.99
CA GLN A 133 -4.76 26.25 -19.32
C GLN A 133 -5.72 25.67 -20.38
N GLU A 134 -6.45 24.61 -20.03
CA GLU A 134 -7.56 24.09 -20.80
C GLU A 134 -8.82 24.90 -20.45
N ALA A 135 -9.39 25.57 -21.46
CA ALA A 135 -10.72 26.14 -21.30
C ALA A 135 -11.70 24.99 -21.01
N PRO A 136 -12.65 25.16 -20.08
CA PRO A 136 -13.63 24.12 -19.79
C PRO A 136 -14.30 23.68 -21.09
N HIS A 137 -14.31 22.37 -21.37
CA HIS A 137 -14.99 21.81 -22.52
C HIS A 137 -16.48 22.15 -22.42
N CYS A 138 -16.93 23.12 -23.21
CA CYS A 138 -18.34 23.35 -23.49
C CYS A 138 -18.85 22.20 -24.38
N ASN A 139 -18.94 21.00 -23.81
CA ASN A 139 -19.62 19.89 -24.46
C ASN A 139 -21.10 20.25 -24.58
N SER A 140 -21.66 20.12 -25.78
CA SER A 140 -23.06 20.40 -26.15
C SER A 140 -24.12 19.57 -25.40
N ASN A 141 -23.73 18.82 -24.36
CA ASN A 141 -24.60 18.11 -23.42
C ASN A 141 -24.90 18.90 -22.13
N GLU A 142 -24.42 20.14 -21.99
CA GLU A 142 -24.73 21.00 -20.83
C GLU A 142 -26.22 21.37 -20.71
N VAL A 143 -26.99 21.22 -21.78
CA VAL A 143 -28.44 21.48 -21.78
C VAL A 143 -29.17 20.61 -20.75
N ASP A 144 -28.72 19.37 -20.52
CA ASP A 144 -29.34 18.48 -19.53
C ASP A 144 -28.99 18.83 -18.08
N GLY A 145 -27.84 19.47 -17.85
CA GLY A 145 -27.41 19.94 -16.54
C GLY A 145 -28.15 21.23 -16.15
N THR A 146 -28.21 22.20 -17.06
CA THR A 146 -28.92 23.46 -16.85
C THR A 146 -30.41 23.25 -16.64
N ILE A 147 -31.05 22.36 -17.40
CA ILE A 147 -32.48 22.03 -17.24
C ILE A 147 -32.74 21.37 -15.86
N LYS A 148 -31.84 20.52 -15.35
CA LYS A 148 -32.00 19.89 -14.02
C LYS A 148 -31.81 20.92 -12.91
N ASP A 149 -30.83 21.80 -13.05
CA ASP A 149 -30.56 22.87 -12.09
C ASP A 149 -31.68 23.91 -12.07
N GLU A 150 -32.24 24.29 -13.21
CA GLU A 150 -33.41 25.16 -13.31
C GLU A 150 -34.63 24.53 -12.64
N LYS A 151 -34.86 23.22 -12.85
CA LYS A 151 -35.94 22.49 -12.16
C LYS A 151 -35.75 22.42 -10.65
N TRP A 152 -34.52 22.34 -10.15
CA TRP A 152 -34.24 22.39 -8.72
C TRP A 152 -34.41 23.80 -8.15
N LYS A 153 -33.97 24.84 -8.87
CA LYS A 153 -34.20 26.24 -8.51
C LYS A 153 -35.70 26.54 -8.40
N ILE A 154 -36.51 26.12 -9.37
CA ILE A 154 -37.97 26.30 -9.37
C ILE A 154 -38.66 25.55 -8.21
N LYS A 155 -38.13 24.37 -7.81
CA LYS A 155 -38.67 23.58 -6.70
C LYS A 155 -38.31 24.13 -5.33
N LEU A 156 -37.16 24.80 -5.21
CA LEU A 156 -36.65 25.37 -3.97
C LEU A 156 -37.00 26.86 -3.82
N ASP A 157 -37.71 27.45 -4.78
CA ASP A 157 -38.16 28.83 -4.72
C ASP A 157 -39.37 28.97 -3.76
N PRO A 158 -39.25 29.74 -2.67
CA PRO A 158 -40.34 29.95 -1.72
C PRO A 158 -41.57 30.64 -2.32
N LEU A 159 -41.45 31.39 -3.42
CA LEU A 159 -42.59 32.03 -4.09
C LEU A 159 -43.55 30.98 -4.67
N ASN A 160 -43.01 29.90 -5.21
CA ASN A 160 -43.78 28.79 -5.78
C ASN A 160 -44.55 28.03 -4.69
N ASP A 161 -43.99 27.94 -3.49
CA ASP A 161 -44.67 27.36 -2.35
C ASP A 161 -45.77 28.30 -1.81
N MET A 162 -45.52 29.60 -1.75
CA MET A 162 -46.54 30.60 -1.39
C MET A 162 -47.72 30.62 -2.36
N GLU A 163 -47.47 30.48 -3.67
CA GLU A 163 -48.52 30.46 -4.70
C GLU A 163 -49.49 29.29 -4.49
N LYS A 164 -49.00 28.09 -4.13
CA LYS A 164 -49.84 26.93 -3.80
C LYS A 164 -50.80 27.21 -2.65
N TYR A 165 -50.35 27.94 -1.62
CA TYR A 165 -51.19 28.29 -0.47
C TYR A 165 -52.21 29.39 -0.81
N LEU A 166 -51.87 30.31 -1.72
CA LEU A 166 -52.78 31.33 -2.21
C LEU A 166 -53.88 30.74 -3.11
N GLN A 167 -53.53 29.83 -4.03
CA GLN A 167 -54.50 29.10 -4.88
C GLN A 167 -55.50 28.26 -4.04
N LYS A 168 -55.06 27.75 -2.87
CA LYS A 168 -55.94 27.05 -1.93
C LYS A 168 -56.93 27.98 -1.22
N LYS A 169 -56.60 29.27 -1.08
CA LYS A 169 -57.48 30.30 -0.48
C LYS A 169 -58.45 30.92 -1.48
N THR A 170 -58.11 31.00 -2.77
CA THR A 170 -58.95 31.61 -3.81
C THR A 170 -60.05 30.68 -4.35
N GLY A 171 -60.07 29.40 -3.94
CA GLY A 171 -61.21 28.50 -4.19
C GLY A 171 -61.26 27.88 -5.59
N GLU A 172 -60.23 28.02 -6.42
CA GLU A 172 -60.16 27.34 -7.72
C GLU A 172 -59.84 25.84 -7.53
N LYS A 173 -60.88 25.02 -7.41
CA LYS A 173 -60.77 23.56 -7.37
C LYS A 173 -60.45 23.02 -8.78
N ARG A 174 -59.18 22.77 -9.11
CA ARG A 174 -58.86 21.78 -10.16
C ARG A 174 -58.99 20.38 -9.55
N LYS A 175 -59.92 19.58 -10.08
CA LYS A 175 -60.16 18.19 -9.66
C LYS A 175 -58.93 17.32 -9.96
N PHE A 176 -58.03 17.16 -8.99
CA PHE A 176 -57.08 16.06 -9.01
C PHE A 176 -57.75 14.81 -8.45
N LYS A 177 -57.71 13.74 -9.24
CA LYS A 177 -58.26 12.42 -8.94
C LYS A 177 -57.65 11.89 -7.64
N GLU A 178 -58.51 11.61 -6.68
CA GLU A 178 -58.20 11.01 -5.39
C GLU A 178 -57.95 9.50 -5.60
N ALA A 179 -56.68 9.13 -5.77
CA ALA A 179 -56.26 7.73 -5.73
C ALA A 179 -55.81 7.40 -4.29
N LYS A 180 -56.66 6.62 -3.62
CA LYS A 180 -56.48 5.89 -2.37
C LYS A 180 -55.02 5.71 -1.92
N LEU A 181 -54.74 6.08 -0.67
CA LEU A 181 -53.95 5.30 0.29
C LEU A 181 -54.14 5.90 1.70
N GLN A 182 -55.26 5.56 2.33
CA GLN A 182 -55.36 5.65 3.78
C GLN A 182 -54.56 4.49 4.40
N LYS A 183 -53.52 4.81 5.18
CA LYS A 183 -53.05 3.93 6.25
C LYS A 183 -53.50 4.55 7.57
N PRO A 184 -54.23 3.84 8.45
CA PRO A 184 -54.57 4.37 9.75
C PRO A 184 -53.29 4.48 10.59
N ARG A 185 -53.12 5.65 11.21
CA ARG A 185 -52.08 5.94 12.19
C ARG A 185 -52.60 5.41 13.52
N ASP A 186 -52.11 4.25 13.91
CA ASP A 186 -52.42 3.61 15.19
C ASP A 186 -51.71 4.42 16.30
N TYR A 187 -52.45 5.31 16.98
CA TYR A 187 -51.99 6.00 18.19
C TYR A 187 -52.21 5.09 19.40
N GLY A 188 -51.49 3.95 19.40
CA GLY A 188 -51.30 3.14 20.59
C GLY A 188 -50.31 3.83 21.52
N SER A 189 -50.82 4.43 22.60
CA SER A 189 -50.02 4.87 23.74
C SER A 189 -49.43 3.65 24.45
N GLN A 190 -48.40 3.04 23.86
CA GLN A 190 -47.51 2.16 24.61
C GLN A 190 -46.65 3.06 25.50
N LYS A 191 -47.00 3.11 26.78
CA LYS A 191 -46.03 3.46 27.82
C LYS A 191 -44.88 2.48 27.67
N GLN A 192 -43.82 2.87 26.96
CA GLN A 192 -42.55 2.17 27.02
C GLN A 192 -42.11 2.24 28.48
N SER A 193 -42.26 1.13 29.21
CA SER A 193 -41.54 0.97 30.45
C SER A 193 -40.07 1.20 30.12
N ARG A 194 -39.45 2.12 30.87
CA ARG A 194 -38.00 2.30 30.76
C ARG A 194 -37.36 0.92 30.96
N PRO A 195 -36.36 0.53 30.15
CA PRO A 195 -35.69 -0.73 30.39
C PRO A 195 -35.19 -0.73 31.83
N ASP A 196 -35.57 -1.76 32.58
CA ASP A 196 -35.11 -1.92 33.96
C ASP A 196 -33.58 -1.88 33.96
N LYS A 197 -33.02 -1.16 34.94
CA LYS A 197 -31.57 -1.07 35.09
C LYS A 197 -31.02 -2.49 35.27
N PRO A 198 -29.92 -2.85 34.60
CA PRO A 198 -29.39 -4.19 34.69
C PRO A 198 -29.04 -4.51 36.16
N SER A 199 -29.43 -5.71 36.60
CA SER A 199 -29.09 -6.21 37.93
C SER A 199 -27.56 -6.22 38.10
N ILE A 200 -27.07 -6.01 39.32
CA ILE A 200 -25.63 -6.00 39.63
C ILE A 200 -24.93 -7.27 39.14
N GLU A 201 -25.63 -8.40 39.16
CA GLU A 201 -25.15 -9.68 38.67
C GLU A 201 -25.00 -9.71 37.14
N GLN A 202 -25.91 -9.06 36.40
CA GLN A 202 -25.81 -8.92 34.96
C GLN A 202 -24.60 -8.04 34.57
N LEU A 203 -24.31 -6.98 35.34
CA LEU A 203 -23.12 -6.15 35.15
C LEU A 203 -21.84 -6.93 35.41
N ARG A 204 -21.81 -7.78 36.45
CA ARG A 204 -20.67 -8.67 36.74
C ARG A 204 -20.45 -9.68 35.61
N GLN A 205 -21.51 -10.30 35.10
CA GLN A 205 -21.42 -11.22 33.96
C GLN A 205 -20.95 -10.50 32.69
N GLN A 206 -21.42 -9.27 32.44
CA GLN A 206 -20.98 -8.48 31.30
C GLN A 206 -19.49 -8.10 31.42
N ARG A 207 -19.02 -7.77 32.63
CA ARG A 207 -17.60 -7.51 32.90
C ARG A 207 -16.75 -8.76 32.65
N LEU A 208 -17.14 -9.92 33.20
CA LEU A 208 -16.44 -11.18 32.97
C LEU A 208 -16.38 -11.55 31.48
N LYS A 209 -17.47 -11.35 30.74
CA LYS A 209 -17.49 -11.57 29.29
C LYS A 209 -16.53 -10.63 28.54
N ARG A 210 -16.45 -9.35 28.96
CA ARG A 210 -15.51 -8.38 28.37
C ARG A 210 -14.06 -8.74 28.67
N GLU A 211 -13.75 -9.04 29.92
CA GLU A 211 -12.41 -9.46 30.35
C GLU A 211 -11.99 -10.77 29.63
N ALA A 212 -12.90 -11.73 29.48
CA ALA A 212 -12.63 -12.96 28.73
C ALA A 212 -12.37 -12.71 27.24
N ALA A 213 -13.15 -11.81 26.61
CA ALA A 213 -12.96 -11.46 25.20
C ALA A 213 -11.64 -10.71 24.96
N GLU A 214 -11.27 -9.79 25.84
CA GLU A 214 -9.99 -9.08 25.78
C GLU A 214 -8.81 -10.02 26.05
N ARG A 215 -8.95 -10.94 27.01
CA ARG A 215 -7.97 -11.99 27.28
C ARG A 215 -7.77 -12.88 26.06
N ALA A 216 -8.85 -13.36 25.43
CA ALA A 216 -8.78 -14.15 24.20
C ALA A 216 -8.12 -13.39 23.04
N ARG A 217 -8.38 -12.08 22.89
CA ARG A 217 -7.70 -11.24 21.90
C ARG A 217 -6.20 -11.13 22.19
N SER A 218 -5.83 -10.88 23.45
CA SER A 218 -4.41 -10.77 23.84
C SER A 218 -3.67 -12.09 23.63
N GLU A 219 -4.31 -13.22 23.94
CA GLU A 219 -3.79 -14.56 23.73
C GLU A 219 -3.65 -14.87 22.24
N ALA A 220 -4.63 -14.49 21.41
CA ALA A 220 -4.54 -14.65 19.96
C ALA A 220 -3.34 -13.88 19.38
N LEU A 221 -3.12 -12.63 19.80
CA LEU A 221 -1.96 -11.82 19.39
C LEU A 221 -0.64 -12.43 19.85
N LEU A 222 -0.56 -12.90 21.10
CA LEU A 222 0.64 -13.51 21.67
C LEU A 222 0.95 -14.90 21.09
N SER A 223 -0.08 -15.67 20.72
CA SER A 223 0.08 -17.02 20.18
C SER A 223 0.69 -17.04 18.76
N GLY A 224 0.83 -15.89 18.10
CA GLY A 224 1.41 -15.76 16.77
C GLY A 224 0.63 -16.45 15.65
N LYS A 225 -0.45 -17.16 15.99
CA LYS A 225 -1.37 -17.78 15.04
C LYS A 225 -2.26 -16.68 14.50
N LYS A 226 -1.84 -16.03 13.41
CA LYS A 226 -2.76 -15.26 12.57
C LYS A 226 -3.88 -16.21 12.15
N ALA A 227 -5.02 -16.13 12.84
CA ALA A 227 -6.23 -16.73 12.34
C ALA A 227 -6.50 -16.05 11.00
N THR A 228 -6.38 -16.80 9.91
CA THR A 228 -6.84 -16.39 8.58
C THR A 228 -8.37 -16.36 8.61
N THR A 229 -8.94 -15.46 9.41
CA THR A 229 -10.39 -15.22 9.41
C THR A 229 -10.68 -14.29 8.26
N ALA A 230 -11.19 -14.91 7.20
CA ALA A 230 -12.08 -14.37 6.18
C ALA A 230 -11.75 -12.95 5.73
N ALA A 231 -11.13 -12.87 4.54
CA ALA A 231 -11.19 -11.73 3.64
C ALA A 231 -11.69 -10.44 4.30
N ASP A 232 -10.75 -9.57 4.66
CA ASP A 232 -10.94 -8.15 4.39
C ASP A 232 -11.33 -8.09 2.92
N LEU A 233 -12.64 -8.17 2.65
CA LEU A 233 -13.19 -7.60 1.45
C LEU A 233 -12.87 -6.13 1.62
N GLU A 234 -11.71 -5.73 1.11
CA GLU A 234 -11.43 -4.36 0.75
C GLU A 234 -12.58 -3.95 -0.18
N MET A 235 -13.68 -3.52 0.42
CA MET A 235 -14.68 -2.77 -0.28
C MET A 235 -13.91 -1.54 -0.74
N ASP A 236 -13.81 -1.37 -2.06
CA ASP A 236 -13.29 -0.15 -2.67
C ASP A 236 -13.82 1.06 -1.89
N ASP A 237 -12.96 2.01 -1.49
CA ASP A 237 -13.35 3.14 -0.63
C ASP A 237 -14.54 3.91 -1.20
N ARG A 238 -14.74 3.86 -2.52
CA ARG A 238 -15.90 4.41 -3.24
C ARG A 238 -17.23 3.72 -2.90
N LYS A 239 -17.19 2.46 -2.47
CA LYS A 239 -18.35 1.65 -2.06
C LYS A 239 -18.59 1.70 -0.55
N ARG A 240 -17.64 2.22 0.24
CA ARG A 240 -17.78 2.36 1.69
C ARG A 240 -18.65 3.58 2.02
N CYS A 241 -19.70 3.38 2.80
CA CYS A 241 -20.42 4.51 3.37
C CYS A 241 -19.55 5.18 4.45
N TYR A 242 -19.57 6.52 4.52
CA TYR A 242 -18.80 7.32 5.50
C TYR A 242 -18.92 6.81 6.95
N ASN A 243 -20.09 6.30 7.34
CA ASN A 243 -20.32 5.80 8.69
C ASN A 243 -19.53 4.52 9.03
N SER A 244 -19.07 3.75 8.03
CA SER A 244 -18.31 2.52 8.25
C SER A 244 -16.91 2.76 8.81
N GLN A 245 -16.30 3.92 8.54
CA GLN A 245 -14.96 4.28 9.03
C GLN A 245 -14.97 4.74 10.50
N PHE A 246 -16.03 5.45 10.91
CA PHE A 246 -16.07 6.11 12.22
C PHE A 246 -17.05 5.45 13.21
N ASN A 247 -18.18 4.88 12.75
CA ASN A 247 -19.11 4.13 13.60
C ASN A 247 -19.59 2.85 12.90
N PRO A 248 -18.73 1.82 12.79
CA PRO A 248 -19.07 0.58 12.09
C PRO A 248 -20.32 -0.10 12.64
N GLN A 249 -20.58 0.02 13.95
CA GLN A 249 -21.80 -0.51 14.60
C GLN A 249 -23.10 0.16 14.13
N LEU A 250 -23.04 1.37 13.56
CA LEU A 250 -24.19 2.11 13.02
C LEU A 250 -24.29 2.01 11.49
N ALA A 251 -23.33 1.36 10.83
CA ALA A 251 -23.35 1.16 9.40
C ALA A 251 -24.53 0.25 9.02
N ARG A 252 -25.53 0.82 8.33
CA ARG A 252 -26.67 0.07 7.84
C ARG A 252 -26.20 -0.92 6.78
N LYS A 253 -26.40 -2.22 7.01
CA LYS A 253 -26.20 -3.22 5.97
C LYS A 253 -27.24 -2.99 4.86
N PRO A 254 -26.84 -2.93 3.58
CA PRO A 254 -27.80 -2.91 2.50
C PRO A 254 -28.69 -4.15 2.60
N LYS A 255 -30.00 -3.97 2.48
CA LYS A 255 -30.91 -5.11 2.36
C LYS A 255 -30.65 -5.74 0.99
N VAL A 256 -30.25 -7.00 1.01
CA VAL A 256 -30.26 -7.89 -0.16
C VAL A 256 -31.71 -8.21 -0.51
#